data_AF-A0ABD7HGS4-F1
#
_entry.id   AF-A0ABD7HGS4-F1
#
_cell.length_a   1.000
_cell.length_b   1.000
_cell.length_c   1.000
_cell.angle_alpha   90.00
_cell.angle_beta   90.00
_cell.angle_gamma   90.00
#
_symmetry.space_group_name_H-M   'P 1'
#
loop_
_entity.id
_entity.type
_entity.pdbx_description
1 polymer ?
#
loop_
_entity_poly.entity_id
_entity_poly.type
_entity_poly.pdbx_seq_one_letter_code
_entity_poly.pdbx_strand_id
1 'polypeptide(L)'
;MAEDVVRLREWVDRLDAFSGALEDLEGESPIDFCESACDAWNNIAMTDSPPQASAAVLVVTESFAALTTVMTEVSADWADTPDVRDRLTRSDVEQLLRNRLASVLGEARQWLAEGLPSADEIAARNASVRAVVNESLQYHASRKAEMDAEDVEAEADPYGAVLLYSAPAISDAPIFTKLCSFTEGEHRHYLDAHERIQRMIDSELLQHISDESDRLLDVLIAVIRELQGQSVSLGDQDAMDERRRRIRSALISFTAALQIHEYQTIRSVRQRHGLGREQVAEVKALFDDLKTTSFAYRWLEALRDALQHGDINAFKWSFHVSIDAEPEVTVNLDRGFMLEFIGRENRNKPWLKLRELQELDDDPSVLDMIQAVQPLMAPLQKKLDKVLYPNVANDAATVRELIARFEGRQGMYFLQNGPGFTRRRLAPQTMPLAPRVLHFAETYEP
;
A
#
# COMPACT_ATOMS: atom_id res chain seq x y z
N MET A 1 -44.30 -46.17 -31.53
CA MET A 1 -44.08 -47.34 -30.64
C MET A 1 -42.69 -47.95 -30.80
N ALA A 2 -42.39 -48.76 -31.83
CA ALA A 2 -41.04 -49.35 -31.97
C ALA A 2 -39.94 -48.30 -32.20
N GLU A 3 -40.22 -47.29 -33.02
CA GLU A 3 -39.29 -46.18 -33.33
C GLU A 3 -39.04 -45.26 -32.12
N ASP A 4 -40.08 -44.94 -31.34
CA ASP A 4 -39.95 -44.09 -30.15
C ASP A 4 -39.17 -44.77 -29.02
N VAL A 5 -39.30 -46.08 -28.87
CA VAL A 5 -38.51 -46.87 -27.90
C VAL A 5 -37.03 -46.90 -28.30
N VAL A 6 -36.73 -47.05 -29.59
CA VAL A 6 -35.34 -46.98 -30.09
C VAL A 6 -34.75 -45.61 -29.84
N ARG A 7 -35.48 -44.54 -30.18
CA ARG A 7 -35.05 -43.16 -29.95
C ARG A 7 -34.86 -42.84 -28.47
N LEU A 8 -35.76 -43.30 -27.61
CA LEU A 8 -35.60 -43.14 -26.16
C LEU A 8 -34.33 -43.85 -25.66
N ARG A 9 -34.06 -45.08 -26.14
CA ARG A 9 -32.84 -45.80 -25.77
C ARG A 9 -31.57 -45.05 -26.20
N GLU A 10 -31.53 -44.52 -27.41
CA GLU A 10 -30.41 -43.71 -27.90
C GLU A 10 -30.17 -42.48 -27.01
N TRP A 11 -31.23 -41.78 -26.60
CA TRP A 11 -31.12 -40.61 -25.73
C TRP A 11 -30.73 -40.98 -24.29
N VAL A 12 -31.17 -42.13 -23.78
CA VAL A 12 -30.69 -42.69 -22.50
C VAL A 12 -29.21 -42.98 -22.57
N ASP A 13 -28.73 -43.62 -23.65
CA ASP A 13 -27.31 -43.95 -23.83
C ASP A 13 -26.46 -42.66 -23.94
N ARG A 14 -26.95 -41.63 -24.63
CA ARG A 14 -26.30 -40.31 -24.71
C ARG A 14 -26.21 -39.63 -23.34
N LEU A 15 -27.29 -39.65 -22.56
CA LEU A 15 -27.29 -39.08 -21.20
C LEU A 15 -26.37 -39.85 -20.25
N ASP A 16 -26.34 -41.18 -20.36
CA ASP A 16 -25.45 -42.04 -19.56
C ASP A 16 -23.98 -41.76 -19.89
N ALA A 17 -23.65 -41.65 -21.18
CA ALA A 17 -22.31 -41.25 -21.64
C ALA A 17 -21.93 -39.84 -21.17
N PHE A 18 -22.85 -38.87 -21.26
CA PHE A 18 -22.62 -37.51 -20.76
C PHE A 18 -22.38 -37.48 -19.24
N SER A 19 -23.22 -38.18 -18.47
CA SER A 19 -23.08 -38.30 -17.01
C SER A 19 -21.74 -38.97 -16.62
N GLY A 20 -21.30 -39.96 -17.40
CA GLY A 20 -19.99 -40.60 -17.24
C GLY A 20 -18.83 -39.62 -17.47
N ALA A 21 -18.93 -38.78 -18.50
CA ALA A 21 -17.89 -37.83 -18.91
C ALA A 21 -17.83 -36.54 -18.07
N LEU A 22 -18.70 -36.36 -17.06
CA LEU A 22 -18.69 -35.16 -16.23
C LEU A 22 -17.33 -34.90 -15.56
N GLU A 23 -16.60 -35.96 -15.17
CA GLU A 23 -15.29 -35.80 -14.54
C GLU A 23 -14.24 -35.17 -15.47
N ASP A 24 -14.39 -35.39 -16.78
CA ASP A 24 -13.47 -34.93 -17.82
C ASP A 24 -13.77 -33.49 -18.31
N LEU A 25 -14.88 -32.90 -17.86
CA LEU A 25 -15.23 -31.53 -18.23
C LEU A 25 -14.30 -30.51 -17.56
N GLU A 26 -13.90 -29.51 -18.35
CA GLU A 26 -13.11 -28.36 -17.90
C GLU A 26 -13.90 -27.49 -16.90
N GLY A 27 -13.16 -26.71 -16.11
CA GLY A 27 -13.72 -25.80 -15.09
C GLY A 27 -13.10 -26.02 -13.71
N GLU A 28 -12.19 -25.13 -13.31
CA GLU A 28 -11.55 -25.18 -11.99
C GLU A 28 -12.50 -24.72 -10.88
N SER A 29 -13.41 -23.79 -11.19
CA SER A 29 -14.43 -23.34 -10.25
C SER A 29 -15.76 -24.08 -10.43
N PRO A 30 -16.59 -24.15 -9.36
CA PRO A 30 -17.96 -24.67 -9.42
C PRO A 30 -18.82 -24.06 -10.54
N ILE A 31 -18.67 -22.76 -10.80
CA ILE A 31 -19.44 -22.03 -11.82
C ILE A 31 -18.97 -22.43 -13.21
N ASP A 32 -17.65 -22.39 -13.47
CA ASP A 32 -17.08 -22.74 -14.77
C ASP A 32 -17.41 -24.19 -15.17
N PHE A 33 -17.41 -25.10 -14.18
CA PHE A 33 -17.83 -26.48 -14.38
C PHE A 33 -19.31 -26.59 -14.80
N CYS A 34 -20.21 -25.86 -14.12
CA CYS A 34 -21.63 -25.82 -14.48
C CYS A 34 -21.85 -25.24 -15.88
N GLU A 35 -21.14 -24.17 -16.25
CA GLU A 35 -21.22 -23.58 -17.60
C GLU A 35 -20.78 -24.59 -18.66
N SER A 36 -19.64 -25.25 -18.42
CA SER A 36 -19.09 -26.29 -19.31
C SER A 36 -20.04 -27.48 -19.46
N ALA A 37 -20.69 -27.92 -18.37
CA ALA A 37 -21.68 -29.00 -18.40
C ALA A 37 -22.95 -28.59 -19.16
N CYS A 38 -23.44 -27.37 -18.95
CA CYS A 38 -24.57 -26.81 -19.70
C CYS A 38 -24.27 -26.76 -21.20
N ASP A 39 -23.11 -26.24 -21.59
CA ASP A 39 -22.69 -26.12 -22.99
C ASP A 39 -22.51 -27.49 -23.66
N ALA A 40 -21.84 -28.43 -22.97
CA ALA A 40 -21.63 -29.78 -23.46
C ALA A 40 -22.97 -30.50 -23.69
N TRP A 41 -23.91 -30.42 -22.74
CA TRP A 41 -25.24 -31.01 -22.91
C TRP A 41 -26.04 -30.34 -24.02
N ASN A 42 -26.01 -29.01 -24.10
CA ASN A 42 -26.71 -28.25 -25.13
C ASN A 42 -26.21 -28.61 -26.54
N ASN A 43 -24.90 -28.81 -26.71
CA ASN A 43 -24.31 -29.27 -27.96
C ASN A 43 -24.80 -30.66 -28.37
N ILE A 44 -24.92 -31.59 -27.41
CA ILE A 44 -25.51 -32.92 -27.65
C ILE A 44 -26.99 -32.77 -28.06
N ALA A 45 -27.76 -31.95 -27.33
CA ALA A 45 -29.18 -31.68 -27.57
C ALA A 45 -29.46 -31.07 -28.96
N MET A 46 -28.62 -30.15 -29.42
CA MET A 46 -28.75 -29.43 -30.69
C MET A 46 -28.47 -30.30 -31.92
N THR A 47 -27.65 -31.34 -31.78
CA THR A 47 -27.17 -32.14 -32.93
C THR A 47 -28.27 -32.99 -33.56
N ASP A 48 -29.25 -33.47 -32.78
CA ASP A 48 -30.28 -34.41 -33.25
C ASP A 48 -31.53 -34.39 -32.35
N SER A 49 -32.13 -33.20 -32.20
CA SER A 49 -33.20 -32.96 -31.23
C SER A 49 -34.45 -33.83 -31.50
N PRO A 50 -34.96 -34.58 -30.50
CA PRO A 50 -36.09 -35.48 -30.70
C PRO A 50 -37.41 -34.71 -30.86
N PRO A 51 -38.45 -35.33 -31.47
CA PRO A 51 -39.76 -34.69 -31.61
C PRO A 51 -40.39 -34.31 -30.26
N GLN A 52 -41.05 -33.15 -30.19
CA GLN A 52 -41.63 -32.61 -28.94
C GLN A 52 -42.69 -33.49 -28.27
N ALA A 53 -43.34 -34.39 -29.02
CA ALA A 53 -44.34 -35.31 -28.48
C ALA A 53 -43.75 -36.68 -28.10
N SER A 54 -42.43 -36.87 -28.17
CA SER A 54 -41.76 -38.14 -27.89
C SER A 54 -41.21 -38.19 -26.46
N ALA A 55 -41.18 -39.37 -25.84
CA ALA A 55 -40.58 -39.57 -24.52
C ALA A 55 -39.08 -39.20 -24.48
N ALA A 56 -38.38 -39.31 -25.61
CA ALA A 56 -36.98 -38.91 -25.73
C ALA A 56 -36.75 -37.41 -25.49
N VAL A 57 -37.74 -36.55 -25.78
CA VAL A 57 -37.62 -35.11 -25.49
C VAL A 57 -37.55 -34.84 -23.99
N LEU A 58 -38.19 -35.67 -23.16
CA LEU A 58 -38.15 -35.53 -21.71
C LEU A 58 -36.75 -35.76 -21.17
N VAL A 59 -35.99 -36.70 -21.74
CA VAL A 59 -34.57 -36.91 -21.38
C VAL A 59 -33.76 -35.62 -21.61
N VAL A 60 -34.02 -34.93 -22.72
CA VAL A 60 -33.35 -33.66 -23.05
C VAL A 60 -33.77 -32.54 -22.11
N THR A 61 -35.08 -32.32 -21.97
CA THR A 61 -35.63 -31.17 -21.24
C THR A 61 -35.44 -31.31 -19.73
N GLU A 62 -35.59 -32.50 -19.16
CA GLU A 62 -35.39 -32.73 -17.72
C GLU A 62 -33.92 -32.72 -17.31
N SER A 63 -33.02 -33.17 -18.18
CA SER A 63 -31.57 -32.99 -17.95
C SER A 63 -31.18 -31.51 -17.98
N PHE A 64 -31.76 -30.73 -18.89
CA PHE A 64 -31.56 -29.28 -18.92
C PHE A 64 -32.11 -28.60 -17.66
N ALA A 65 -33.27 -29.04 -17.16
CA ALA A 65 -33.83 -28.57 -15.89
C ALA A 65 -32.88 -28.90 -14.73
N ALA A 66 -32.36 -30.13 -14.66
CA ALA A 66 -31.40 -30.54 -13.64
C ALA A 66 -30.13 -29.67 -13.64
N LEU A 67 -29.53 -29.44 -14.82
CA LEU A 67 -28.38 -28.55 -15.00
C LEU A 67 -28.69 -27.11 -14.53
N THR A 68 -29.84 -26.57 -14.94
CA THR A 68 -30.28 -25.21 -14.56
C THR A 68 -30.48 -25.07 -13.04
N THR A 69 -31.07 -26.08 -12.39
CA THR A 69 -31.24 -26.08 -10.94
C THR A 69 -29.89 -26.10 -10.22
N VAL A 70 -28.95 -26.95 -10.64
CA VAL A 70 -27.60 -27.01 -10.05
C VAL A 70 -26.87 -25.67 -10.24
N MET A 71 -26.91 -25.09 -11.44
CA MET A 71 -26.33 -23.77 -11.70
C MET A 71 -26.90 -22.68 -10.77
N THR A 72 -28.22 -22.73 -10.52
CA THR A 72 -28.88 -21.81 -9.59
C THR A 72 -28.39 -22.01 -8.16
N GLU A 73 -28.26 -23.26 -7.71
CA GLU A 73 -27.75 -23.62 -6.37
C GLU A 73 -26.30 -23.14 -6.18
N VAL A 74 -25.44 -23.34 -7.17
CA VAL A 74 -24.04 -22.87 -7.15
C VAL A 74 -23.96 -21.35 -7.13
N SER A 75 -24.78 -20.68 -7.94
CA SER A 75 -24.82 -19.21 -7.97
C SER A 75 -25.31 -18.63 -6.64
N ALA A 76 -26.31 -19.26 -6.01
CA ALA A 76 -26.84 -18.85 -4.72
C ALA A 76 -25.79 -19.05 -3.61
N ASP A 77 -25.14 -20.22 -3.57
CA ASP A 77 -24.10 -20.52 -2.59
C ASP A 77 -22.92 -19.55 -2.70
N TRP A 78 -22.44 -19.27 -3.92
CA TRP A 78 -21.36 -18.30 -4.12
C TRP A 78 -21.71 -16.90 -3.59
N ALA A 79 -22.96 -16.48 -3.76
CA ALA A 79 -23.44 -15.15 -3.37
C ALA A 79 -23.75 -15.02 -1.88
N ASP A 80 -24.22 -16.09 -1.25
CA ASP A 80 -24.79 -16.05 0.10
C ASP A 80 -23.89 -16.70 1.16
N THR A 81 -22.90 -17.50 0.77
CA THR A 81 -21.93 -18.13 1.68
C THR A 81 -20.67 -17.26 1.79
N PRO A 82 -20.48 -16.52 2.91
CA PRO A 82 -19.40 -15.52 3.02
C PRO A 82 -18.02 -16.16 3.16
N ASP A 83 -17.95 -17.31 3.82
CA ASP A 83 -16.71 -18.07 3.99
C ASP A 83 -16.49 -18.97 2.77
N VAL A 84 -15.37 -18.78 2.07
CA VAL A 84 -15.01 -19.58 0.90
C VAL A 84 -14.86 -21.07 1.25
N ARG A 85 -14.57 -21.40 2.51
CA ARG A 85 -14.42 -22.79 2.99
C ARG A 85 -15.75 -23.55 3.06
N ASP A 86 -16.84 -22.83 3.25
CA ASP A 86 -18.18 -23.40 3.37
C ASP A 86 -18.90 -23.49 2.01
N ARG A 87 -18.31 -22.90 0.96
CA ARG A 87 -18.86 -22.93 -0.40
C ARG A 87 -18.76 -24.31 -1.02
N LEU A 88 -19.70 -24.61 -1.91
CA LEU A 88 -19.69 -25.80 -2.75
C LEU A 88 -18.38 -25.87 -3.54
N THR A 89 -17.69 -27.01 -3.44
CA THR A 89 -16.52 -27.28 -4.27
C THR A 89 -16.94 -27.83 -5.63
N ARG A 90 -16.03 -27.84 -6.61
CA ARG A 90 -16.27 -28.51 -7.91
C ARG A 90 -16.73 -29.96 -7.72
N SER A 91 -16.12 -30.67 -6.77
CA SER A 91 -16.46 -32.06 -6.46
C SER A 91 -17.88 -32.19 -5.90
N ASP A 92 -18.32 -31.26 -5.05
CA ASP A 92 -19.68 -31.26 -4.50
C ASP A 92 -20.71 -31.04 -5.61
N VAL A 93 -20.42 -30.10 -6.51
CA VAL A 93 -21.28 -29.76 -7.65
C VAL A 93 -21.36 -30.89 -8.67
N GLU A 94 -20.23 -31.53 -8.99
CA GLU A 94 -20.22 -32.71 -9.86
C GLU A 94 -21.08 -33.83 -9.28
N GLN A 95 -20.94 -34.12 -7.98
CA GLN A 95 -21.72 -35.15 -7.32
C GLN A 95 -23.22 -34.81 -7.31
N LEU A 96 -23.56 -33.55 -7.04
CA LEU A 96 -24.93 -33.04 -7.08
C LEU A 96 -25.55 -33.21 -8.47
N LEU A 97 -24.79 -32.85 -9.52
CA LEU A 97 -25.23 -32.99 -10.90
C LEU A 97 -25.40 -34.47 -11.30
N ARG A 98 -24.42 -35.33 -10.97
CA ARG A 98 -24.49 -36.79 -11.20
C ARG A 98 -25.74 -37.38 -10.55
N ASN A 99 -26.04 -37.01 -9.30
CA ASN A 99 -27.21 -37.50 -8.58
C ASN A 99 -28.53 -37.11 -9.29
N ARG A 100 -28.64 -35.86 -9.77
CA ARG A 100 -29.84 -35.39 -10.48
C ARG A 100 -29.99 -36.06 -11.85
N LEU A 101 -28.91 -36.18 -12.63
CA LEU A 101 -28.95 -36.87 -13.92
C LEU A 101 -29.23 -38.38 -13.76
N ALA A 102 -28.73 -39.00 -12.69
CA ALA A 102 -29.05 -40.39 -12.37
C ALA A 102 -30.54 -40.61 -12.10
N SER A 103 -31.24 -39.62 -11.51
CA SER A 103 -32.70 -39.66 -11.36
C SER A 103 -33.41 -39.67 -12.72
N VAL A 104 -33.00 -38.78 -13.64
CA VAL A 104 -33.56 -38.73 -15.00
C VAL A 104 -33.31 -40.04 -15.76
N LEU A 105 -32.10 -40.60 -15.66
CA LEU A 105 -31.75 -41.89 -16.24
C LEU A 105 -32.58 -43.04 -15.65
N GLY A 106 -32.80 -43.03 -14.33
CA GLY A 106 -33.62 -44.02 -13.63
C GLY A 106 -35.05 -44.04 -14.16
N GLU A 107 -35.67 -42.87 -14.28
CA GLU A 107 -37.02 -42.74 -14.82
C GLU A 107 -37.11 -43.13 -16.30
N ALA A 108 -36.15 -42.70 -17.13
CA ALA A 108 -36.14 -43.07 -18.54
C ALA A 108 -35.94 -44.57 -18.77
N ARG A 109 -35.11 -45.23 -17.95
CA ARG A 109 -34.95 -46.69 -17.95
C ARG A 109 -36.22 -47.40 -17.49
N GLN A 110 -36.94 -46.85 -16.52
CA GLN A 110 -38.24 -47.37 -16.11
C GLN A 110 -39.26 -47.31 -17.26
N TRP A 111 -39.32 -46.22 -18.03
CA TRP A 111 -40.20 -46.14 -19.21
C TRP A 111 -39.86 -47.19 -20.28
N LEU A 112 -38.58 -47.52 -20.46
CA LEU A 112 -38.16 -48.58 -21.36
C LEU A 112 -38.60 -49.98 -20.89
N ALA A 113 -38.75 -50.19 -19.57
CA ALA A 113 -39.13 -51.47 -18.97
C ALA A 113 -40.65 -51.64 -18.81
N GLU A 114 -41.34 -50.58 -18.37
CA GLU A 114 -42.74 -50.62 -17.93
C GLU A 114 -43.72 -50.03 -18.96
N GLY A 115 -43.23 -49.22 -19.90
CA GLY A 115 -44.02 -48.58 -20.95
C GLY A 115 -43.74 -47.08 -21.06
N LEU A 116 -43.87 -46.56 -22.29
CA LEU A 116 -43.65 -45.14 -22.56
C LEU A 116 -44.73 -44.26 -21.90
N PRO A 117 -44.37 -43.04 -21.44
CA PRO A 117 -45.34 -42.09 -20.95
C PRO A 117 -46.32 -41.69 -22.05
N SER A 118 -47.56 -41.42 -21.65
CA SER A 118 -48.62 -40.90 -22.52
C SER A 118 -48.31 -39.48 -23.00
N ALA A 119 -48.98 -39.05 -24.07
CA ALA A 119 -48.82 -37.69 -24.60
C ALA A 119 -49.19 -36.60 -23.57
N ASP A 120 -50.21 -36.85 -22.75
CA ASP A 120 -50.63 -35.93 -21.69
C ASP A 120 -49.57 -35.83 -20.57
N GLU A 121 -48.95 -36.95 -20.20
CA GLU A 121 -47.83 -36.96 -19.24
C GLU A 121 -46.60 -36.24 -19.80
N ILE A 122 -46.25 -36.45 -21.08
CA ILE A 122 -45.16 -35.73 -21.74
C ILE A 122 -45.42 -34.22 -21.75
N ALA A 123 -46.64 -33.80 -22.07
CA ALA A 123 -47.02 -32.40 -22.07
C ALA A 123 -46.95 -31.77 -20.66
N ALA A 124 -47.44 -32.49 -19.64
CA ALA A 124 -47.40 -32.04 -18.25
C ALA A 124 -45.96 -31.91 -17.71
N ARG A 125 -45.09 -32.88 -17.99
CA ARG A 125 -43.68 -32.86 -17.56
C ARG A 125 -42.89 -31.75 -18.26
N ASN A 126 -43.08 -31.56 -19.58
CA ASN A 126 -42.49 -30.42 -20.29
C ASN A 126 -43.01 -29.05 -19.78
N ALA A 127 -44.26 -28.98 -19.29
CA ALA A 127 -44.75 -27.77 -18.63
C ALA A 127 -44.05 -27.53 -17.27
N SER A 128 -43.83 -28.60 -16.49
CA SER A 128 -43.08 -28.54 -15.23
C SER A 128 -41.63 -28.11 -15.45
N VAL A 129 -40.94 -28.67 -16.45
CA VAL A 129 -39.58 -28.24 -16.82
C VAL A 129 -39.53 -26.75 -17.16
N ARG A 130 -40.47 -26.26 -17.98
CA ARG A 130 -40.56 -24.84 -18.31
C ARG A 130 -40.78 -23.97 -17.07
N ALA A 131 -41.56 -24.44 -16.10
CA ALA A 131 -41.75 -23.73 -14.84
C ALA A 131 -40.43 -23.63 -14.04
N VAL A 132 -39.68 -24.72 -13.92
CA VAL A 132 -38.36 -24.75 -13.24
C VAL A 132 -37.37 -23.77 -13.90
N VAL A 133 -37.27 -23.81 -15.24
CA VAL A 133 -36.37 -22.90 -15.97
C VAL A 133 -36.81 -21.45 -15.82
N ASN A 134 -38.11 -21.16 -15.89
CA ASN A 134 -38.63 -19.81 -15.68
C ASN A 134 -38.39 -19.30 -14.26
N GLU A 135 -38.52 -20.15 -13.24
CA GLU A 135 -38.25 -19.81 -11.85
C GLU A 135 -36.78 -19.44 -11.65
N SER A 136 -35.85 -20.24 -12.21
CA SER A 136 -34.42 -19.93 -12.20
C SER A 136 -34.12 -18.58 -12.90
N LEU A 137 -34.70 -18.34 -14.09
CA LEU A 137 -34.54 -17.06 -14.79
C LEU A 137 -35.06 -15.87 -13.96
N GLN A 138 -36.21 -16.03 -13.29
CA GLN A 138 -36.76 -15.01 -12.40
C GLN A 138 -35.87 -14.76 -11.18
N TYR A 139 -35.32 -15.82 -10.57
CA TYR A 139 -34.36 -15.71 -9.47
C TYR A 139 -33.12 -14.91 -9.89
N HIS A 140 -32.51 -15.24 -11.03
CA HIS A 140 -31.34 -14.51 -11.53
C HIS A 140 -31.67 -13.06 -11.89
N ALA A 141 -32.86 -12.81 -12.46
CA ALA A 141 -33.32 -11.45 -12.74
C ALA A 141 -33.54 -10.62 -11.46
N SER A 142 -34.13 -11.22 -10.41
CA SER A 142 -34.32 -10.53 -9.12
C SER A 142 -32.98 -10.25 -8.47
N ARG A 143 -32.06 -11.22 -8.42
CA ARG A 143 -30.72 -11.03 -7.87
C ARG A 143 -29.93 -9.98 -8.61
N LYS A 144 -30.01 -9.96 -9.95
CA LYS A 144 -29.40 -8.89 -10.74
C LYS A 144 -29.96 -7.52 -10.34
N ALA A 145 -31.28 -7.39 -10.21
CA ALA A 145 -31.91 -6.15 -9.80
C ALA A 145 -31.52 -5.71 -8.37
N GLU A 146 -31.40 -6.65 -7.44
CA GLU A 146 -30.90 -6.39 -6.08
C GLU A 146 -29.46 -5.86 -6.11
N MET A 147 -28.56 -6.53 -6.84
CA MET A 147 -27.16 -6.07 -6.97
C MET A 147 -27.06 -4.72 -7.67
N ASP A 148 -27.89 -4.47 -8.69
CA ASP A 148 -27.93 -3.19 -9.39
C ASP A 148 -28.43 -2.07 -8.44
N ALA A 149 -29.35 -2.39 -7.50
CA ALA A 149 -29.78 -1.47 -6.45
C ALA A 149 -28.70 -1.23 -5.39
N GLU A 150 -27.97 -2.27 -4.96
CA GLU A 150 -26.80 -2.14 -4.08
C GLU A 150 -25.73 -1.22 -4.71
N ASP A 151 -25.46 -1.38 -6.02
CA ASP A 151 -24.53 -0.54 -6.76
C ASP A 151 -24.97 0.94 -6.76
N VAL A 152 -26.26 1.23 -6.94
CA VAL A 152 -26.81 2.60 -6.87
C VAL A 152 -26.70 3.19 -5.45
N GLU A 153 -26.99 2.41 -4.41
CA GLU A 153 -26.86 2.86 -3.02
C GLU A 153 -25.39 3.16 -2.67
N ALA A 154 -24.47 2.30 -3.09
CA ALA A 154 -23.04 2.49 -2.90
C ALA A 154 -22.50 3.72 -3.66
N GLU A 155 -23.02 4.02 -4.85
CA GLU A 155 -22.71 5.24 -5.59
C GLU A 155 -23.19 6.51 -4.87
N ALA A 156 -24.30 6.43 -4.14
CA ALA A 156 -24.82 7.55 -3.35
C ALA A 156 -24.05 7.79 -2.05
N ASP A 157 -23.21 6.84 -1.60
CA ASP A 157 -22.40 6.94 -0.39
C ASP A 157 -20.89 6.72 -0.63
N PRO A 158 -20.24 7.64 -1.37
CA PRO A 158 -18.87 7.44 -1.85
C PRO A 158 -17.77 7.80 -0.84
N TYR A 159 -18.10 8.41 0.30
CA TYR A 159 -17.12 8.90 1.26
C TYR A 159 -17.36 8.32 2.65
N GLY A 160 -16.28 8.03 3.37
CA GLY A 160 -16.37 7.50 4.73
C GLY A 160 -15.05 7.02 5.30
N ALA A 161 -15.09 6.63 6.58
CA ALA A 161 -13.98 5.96 7.25
C ALA A 161 -14.09 4.45 7.06
N VAL A 162 -13.00 3.82 6.62
CA VAL A 162 -12.93 2.38 6.37
C VAL A 162 -11.81 1.79 7.20
N LEU A 163 -12.13 0.76 7.98
CA LEU A 163 -11.18 0.00 8.78
C LEU A 163 -10.84 -1.30 8.07
N LEU A 164 -9.54 -1.58 7.95
CA LEU A 164 -9.03 -2.88 7.56
C LEU A 164 -8.42 -3.58 8.78
N TYR A 165 -8.92 -4.75 9.12
CA TYR A 165 -8.46 -5.52 10.28
C TYR A 165 -8.50 -7.02 9.99
N SER A 166 -7.72 -7.79 10.74
CA SER A 166 -7.73 -9.25 10.69
C SER A 166 -8.59 -9.80 11.82
N ALA A 167 -9.51 -10.71 11.49
CA ALA A 167 -10.28 -11.46 12.47
C ALA A 167 -10.31 -12.94 12.06
N PRO A 168 -9.26 -13.72 12.41
CA PRO A 168 -9.11 -15.12 12.00
C PRO A 168 -10.28 -16.03 12.42
N ALA A 169 -11.01 -15.66 13.47
CA ALA A 169 -12.21 -16.38 13.89
C ALA A 169 -13.40 -16.23 12.91
N ILE A 170 -13.34 -15.23 12.02
CA ILE A 170 -14.39 -14.88 11.04
C ILE A 170 -13.90 -15.16 9.62
N SER A 171 -12.65 -14.79 9.29
CA SER A 171 -12.07 -14.99 7.96
C SER A 171 -10.54 -15.02 8.03
N ASP A 172 -9.93 -15.86 7.21
CA ASP A 172 -8.47 -15.91 7.00
C ASP A 172 -7.98 -14.71 6.15
N ALA A 173 -8.90 -14.02 5.47
CA ALA A 173 -8.62 -12.80 4.72
C ALA A 173 -8.82 -11.54 5.58
N PRO A 174 -8.07 -10.45 5.31
CA PRO A 174 -8.34 -9.14 5.91
C PRO A 174 -9.75 -8.65 5.60
N ILE A 175 -10.43 -8.11 6.62
CA ILE A 175 -11.80 -7.61 6.55
C ILE A 175 -11.77 -6.10 6.40
N PHE A 176 -12.42 -5.59 5.35
CA PHE A 176 -12.73 -4.18 5.20
C PHE A 176 -14.12 -3.90 5.79
N THR A 177 -14.25 -2.83 6.57
CA THR A 177 -15.54 -2.41 7.11
C THR A 177 -15.64 -0.90 7.07
N LYS A 178 -16.69 -0.38 6.43
CA LYS A 178 -17.05 1.03 6.53
C LYS A 178 -17.62 1.30 7.93
N LEU A 179 -16.99 2.19 8.68
CA LEU A 179 -17.39 2.54 10.04
C LEU A 179 -18.40 3.68 10.06
N CYS A 180 -18.21 4.68 9.20
CA CYS A 180 -19.16 5.77 9.02
C CYS A 180 -19.05 6.39 7.64
N SER A 181 -20.11 7.09 7.25
CA SER A 181 -20.22 7.84 5.99
C SER A 181 -19.90 9.31 6.21
N PHE A 182 -19.34 9.95 5.20
CA PHE A 182 -19.01 11.37 5.22
C PHE A 182 -19.75 12.10 4.11
N THR A 183 -20.05 13.37 4.35
CA THR A 183 -20.30 14.30 3.25
C THR A 183 -19.02 14.56 2.46
N GLU A 184 -19.15 15.02 1.21
CA GLU A 184 -17.98 15.43 0.41
C GLU A 184 -17.15 16.53 1.11
N GLY A 185 -17.84 17.43 1.84
CA GLY A 185 -17.19 18.50 2.59
C GLY A 185 -16.36 17.97 3.76
N GLU A 186 -16.89 17.03 4.55
CA GLU A 186 -16.15 16.36 5.63
C GLU A 186 -14.97 15.56 5.07
N HIS A 187 -15.18 14.81 3.98
CA HIS A 187 -14.11 14.05 3.34
C HIS A 187 -12.95 14.95 2.93
N ARG A 188 -13.24 16.06 2.22
CA ARG A 188 -12.21 17.04 1.84
C ARG A 188 -11.56 17.69 3.05
N HIS A 189 -12.35 18.02 4.08
CA HIS A 189 -11.82 18.61 5.31
C HIS A 189 -10.76 17.71 5.98
N TYR A 190 -11.06 16.41 6.12
CA TYR A 190 -10.15 15.43 6.69
C TYR A 190 -8.96 15.12 5.79
N LEU A 191 -9.21 14.90 4.50
CA LEU A 191 -8.18 14.60 3.52
C LEU A 191 -7.16 15.73 3.41
N ASP A 192 -7.62 16.97 3.26
CA ASP A 192 -6.74 18.12 3.08
C ASP A 192 -5.87 18.37 4.34
N ALA A 193 -6.43 18.18 5.54
CA ALA A 193 -5.68 18.30 6.79
C ALA A 193 -4.62 17.19 6.92
N HIS A 194 -4.99 15.94 6.62
CA HIS A 194 -4.06 14.81 6.60
C HIS A 194 -2.92 15.04 5.62
N GLU A 195 -3.22 15.43 4.38
CA GLU A 195 -2.21 15.70 3.36
C GLU A 195 -1.31 16.89 3.72
N ARG A 196 -1.82 17.94 4.37
CA ARG A 196 -1.00 19.07 4.84
C ARG A 196 0.00 18.63 5.91
N ILE A 197 -0.43 17.85 6.90
CA ILE A 197 0.48 17.29 7.91
C ILE A 197 1.47 16.33 7.25
N GLN A 198 1.02 15.48 6.33
CA GLN A 198 1.91 14.56 5.61
C GLN A 198 3.00 15.32 4.87
N ARG A 199 2.64 16.36 4.09
CA ARG A 199 3.62 17.20 3.40
C ARG A 199 4.58 17.89 4.35
N MET A 200 4.12 18.30 5.54
CA MET A 200 4.98 18.89 6.57
C MET A 200 6.02 17.89 7.06
N ILE A 201 5.58 16.71 7.51
CA ILE A 201 6.46 15.64 8.01
C ILE A 201 7.44 15.21 6.90
N ASP A 202 6.95 15.04 5.67
CA ASP A 202 7.78 14.61 4.54
C ASP A 202 8.75 15.69 4.06
N SER A 203 8.51 16.96 4.42
CA SER A 203 9.42 18.08 4.15
C SER A 203 10.49 18.28 5.22
N GLU A 204 10.44 17.50 6.30
CA GLU A 204 11.40 17.59 7.40
C GLU A 204 12.77 17.05 6.96
N LEU A 205 13.78 17.92 6.93
CA LEU A 205 15.15 17.57 6.54
C LEU A 205 16.03 17.20 7.74
N LEU A 206 15.46 17.14 8.95
CA LEU A 206 16.21 16.75 10.15
C LEU A 206 16.71 15.31 10.06
N GLN A 207 15.90 14.41 9.52
CA GLN A 207 16.31 13.03 9.29
C GLN A 207 17.54 12.96 8.38
N HIS A 208 17.57 13.75 7.31
CA HIS A 208 18.72 13.81 6.41
C HIS A 208 20.01 14.27 7.13
N ILE A 209 19.93 15.26 8.03
CA ILE A 209 21.08 15.69 8.83
C ILE A 209 21.56 14.56 9.76
N SER A 210 20.63 13.84 10.38
CA SER A 210 20.95 12.69 11.24
C SER A 210 21.61 11.56 10.44
N ASP A 211 21.02 11.20 9.29
CA ASP A 211 21.52 10.14 8.41
C ASP A 211 22.96 10.44 7.93
N GLU A 212 23.25 11.68 7.54
CA GLU A 212 24.60 12.07 7.13
C GLU A 212 25.58 12.14 8.31
N SER A 213 25.10 12.37 9.53
CA SER A 213 25.92 12.26 10.75
C SER A 213 26.28 10.80 11.03
N ASP A 214 25.31 9.90 10.98
CA ASP A 214 25.52 8.46 11.19
C ASP A 214 26.45 7.90 10.11
N ARG A 215 26.29 8.33 8.86
CA ARG A 215 27.19 7.98 7.75
C ARG A 215 28.63 8.42 8.00
N LEU A 216 28.85 9.60 8.58
CA LEU A 216 30.19 10.05 8.96
C LEU A 216 30.79 9.15 10.04
N LEU A 217 30.00 8.80 11.06
CA LEU A 217 30.44 7.89 12.12
C LEU A 217 30.77 6.51 11.56
N ASP A 218 29.96 5.97 10.64
CA ASP A 218 30.23 4.70 9.97
C ASP A 218 31.56 4.71 9.21
N VAL A 219 31.86 5.80 8.50
CA VAL A 219 33.14 5.97 7.80
C VAL A 219 34.30 6.01 8.79
N LEU A 220 34.17 6.71 9.91
CA LEU A 220 35.20 6.78 10.94
C LEU A 220 35.43 5.42 11.61
N ILE A 221 34.35 4.70 11.96
CA ILE A 221 34.42 3.35 12.53
C ILE A 221 35.09 2.39 11.55
N ALA A 222 34.76 2.47 10.26
CA ALA A 222 35.40 1.65 9.23
C ALA A 222 36.91 1.95 9.14
N VAL A 223 37.31 3.23 9.15
CA VAL A 223 38.72 3.62 9.15
C VAL A 223 39.45 3.11 10.40
N ILE A 224 38.85 3.23 11.59
CA ILE A 224 39.41 2.72 12.85
C ILE A 224 39.62 1.20 12.77
N ARG A 225 38.62 0.46 12.28
CA ARG A 225 38.70 -1.02 12.12
C ARG A 225 39.78 -1.43 11.12
N GLU A 226 39.93 -0.72 10.01
CA GLU A 226 41.01 -0.97 9.05
C GLU A 226 42.40 -0.76 9.66
N LEU A 227 42.55 0.27 10.49
CA LEU A 227 43.81 0.55 11.19
C LEU A 227 44.11 -0.50 12.27
N GLN A 228 43.08 -1.02 12.95
CA GLN A 228 43.20 -2.10 13.95
C GLN A 228 43.57 -3.45 13.33
N GLY A 229 43.01 -3.78 12.16
CA GLY A 229 43.09 -5.12 11.57
C GLY A 229 44.46 -5.51 10.98
N GLN A 230 45.50 -4.68 11.09
CA GLN A 230 46.81 -4.85 10.43
C GLN A 230 46.74 -5.12 8.92
N SER A 231 45.60 -4.87 8.27
CA SER A 231 45.40 -5.18 6.85
C SER A 231 46.17 -4.24 5.92
N VAL A 232 46.72 -3.14 6.45
CA VAL A 232 47.45 -2.11 5.70
C VAL A 232 48.56 -1.49 6.55
N SER A 233 49.74 -1.35 5.95
CA SER A 233 50.89 -0.66 6.57
C SER A 233 50.60 0.84 6.77
N LEU A 234 50.95 1.40 7.93
CA LEU A 234 50.87 2.85 8.20
C LEU A 234 51.79 3.68 7.27
N GLY A 235 52.73 3.04 6.57
CA GLY A 235 53.58 3.67 5.55
C GLY A 235 52.98 3.67 4.14
N ASP A 236 51.80 3.08 3.92
CA ASP A 236 51.11 3.10 2.64
C ASP A 236 50.40 4.44 2.43
N GLN A 237 51.07 5.35 1.70
CA GLN A 237 50.55 6.71 1.45
C GLN A 237 49.25 6.69 0.64
N ASP A 238 49.09 5.76 -0.30
CA ASP A 238 47.89 5.67 -1.14
C ASP A 238 46.67 5.24 -0.31
N ALA A 239 46.84 4.29 0.60
CA ALA A 239 45.78 3.88 1.51
C ALA A 239 45.42 4.98 2.53
N MET A 240 46.40 5.76 2.98
CA MET A 240 46.17 6.91 3.85
C MET A 240 45.43 8.03 3.13
N ASP A 241 45.77 8.31 1.87
CA ASP A 241 45.06 9.28 1.04
C ASP A 241 43.62 8.83 0.75
N GLU A 242 43.39 7.54 0.51
CA GLU A 242 42.03 7.03 0.28
C GLU A 242 41.15 7.14 1.54
N ARG A 243 41.69 6.86 2.73
CA ARG A 243 40.97 7.10 4.00
C ARG A 243 40.63 8.57 4.17
N ARG A 244 41.61 9.45 3.93
CA ARG A 244 41.41 10.90 3.98
C ARG A 244 40.32 11.36 3.01
N ARG A 245 40.28 10.82 1.79
CA ARG A 245 39.23 11.11 0.80
C ARG A 245 37.85 10.66 1.28
N ARG A 246 37.73 9.46 1.85
CA ARG A 246 36.44 8.97 2.40
C ARG A 246 35.93 9.85 3.54
N ILE A 247 36.81 10.22 4.48
CA ILE A 247 36.46 11.16 5.57
C ILE A 247 36.03 12.51 4.99
N ARG A 248 36.79 13.06 4.04
CA ARG A 248 36.42 14.31 3.35
C ARG A 248 35.05 14.23 2.69
N SER A 249 34.77 13.16 1.95
CA SER A 249 33.49 12.97 1.28
C SER A 249 32.33 12.94 2.28
N ALA A 250 32.49 12.22 3.39
CA ALA A 250 31.47 12.19 4.44
C ALA A 250 31.27 13.56 5.12
N LEU A 251 32.36 14.30 5.39
CA LEU A 251 32.29 15.67 5.91
C LEU A 251 31.58 16.64 4.95
N ILE A 252 31.84 16.52 3.64
CA ILE A 252 31.13 17.31 2.62
C ILE A 252 29.64 16.98 2.65
N SER A 253 29.26 15.70 2.73
CA SER A 253 27.85 15.32 2.78
C SER A 253 27.14 15.88 4.00
N PHE A 254 27.71 15.71 5.20
CA PHE A 254 27.12 16.24 6.43
C PHE A 254 27.00 17.77 6.40
N THR A 255 28.07 18.48 6.07
CA THR A 255 28.05 19.95 6.03
C THR A 255 27.15 20.48 4.89
N ALA A 256 26.98 19.73 3.80
CA ALA A 256 26.00 20.03 2.78
C ALA A 256 24.56 19.82 3.28
N ALA A 257 24.27 18.81 4.10
CA ALA A 257 22.94 18.59 4.67
C ALA A 257 22.48 19.80 5.49
N LEU A 258 23.36 20.42 6.29
CA LEU A 258 23.07 21.66 7.03
C LEU A 258 22.69 22.82 6.10
N GLN A 259 23.43 22.99 4.99
CA GLN A 259 23.12 24.05 4.02
C GLN A 259 21.85 23.75 3.21
N ILE A 260 21.62 22.48 2.86
CA ILE A 260 20.41 22.04 2.17
C ILE A 260 19.19 22.32 3.04
N HIS A 261 19.28 22.09 4.35
CA HIS A 261 18.22 22.43 5.29
C HIS A 261 17.85 23.91 5.23
N GLU A 262 18.82 24.82 5.27
CA GLU A 262 18.58 26.25 5.12
C GLU A 262 17.98 26.59 3.74
N TYR A 263 18.65 26.16 2.67
CA TYR A 263 18.29 26.54 1.31
C TYR A 263 16.90 26.04 0.92
N GLN A 264 16.60 24.76 1.20
CA GLN A 264 15.33 24.15 0.86
C GLN A 264 14.22 24.70 1.76
N THR A 265 14.47 24.97 3.05
CA THR A 265 13.50 25.63 3.91
C THR A 265 13.12 27.01 3.36
N ILE A 266 14.11 27.85 3.02
CA ILE A 266 13.85 29.18 2.42
C ILE A 266 13.12 29.05 1.08
N ARG A 267 13.47 28.08 0.25
CA ARG A 267 12.80 27.81 -1.02
C ARG A 267 11.34 27.39 -0.80
N SER A 268 11.07 26.53 0.17
CA SER A 268 9.71 26.08 0.53
C SER A 268 8.83 27.24 0.99
N VAL A 269 9.37 28.16 1.80
CA VAL A 269 8.64 29.38 2.19
C VAL A 269 8.26 30.21 0.96
N ARG A 270 9.21 30.43 0.03
CA ARG A 270 8.97 31.21 -1.19
C ARG A 270 7.92 30.56 -2.10
N GLN A 271 7.89 29.23 -2.17
CA GLN A 271 6.90 28.50 -2.94
C GLN A 271 5.52 28.59 -2.31
N ARG A 272 5.42 28.50 -0.98
CA ARG A 272 4.14 28.49 -0.25
C ARG A 272 3.50 29.86 -0.08
N HIS A 273 4.29 30.88 0.24
CA HIS A 273 3.81 32.24 0.52
C HIS A 273 4.03 33.23 -0.64
N GLY A 274 4.54 32.75 -1.79
CA GLY A 274 4.90 33.57 -2.94
C GLY A 274 6.08 34.51 -2.65
N LEU A 275 6.11 35.68 -3.29
CA LEU A 275 7.14 36.70 -3.06
C LEU A 275 6.95 37.48 -1.74
N GLY A 276 6.06 37.02 -0.85
CA GLY A 276 5.87 37.58 0.49
C GLY A 276 7.20 37.69 1.22
N ARG A 277 7.66 38.93 1.43
CA ARG A 277 9.02 39.20 1.95
C ARG A 277 9.12 38.92 3.44
N GLU A 278 8.01 38.98 4.18
CA GLU A 278 7.99 38.90 5.64
C GLU A 278 8.31 37.50 6.15
N GLN A 279 7.60 36.45 5.70
CA GLN A 279 7.87 35.07 6.12
C GLN A 279 9.25 34.59 5.69
N VAL A 280 9.69 35.00 4.48
CA VAL A 280 11.05 34.71 4.00
C VAL A 280 12.10 35.42 4.85
N ALA A 281 11.85 36.67 5.28
CA ALA A 281 12.74 37.41 6.16
C ALA A 281 12.78 36.81 7.57
N GLU A 282 11.64 36.37 8.10
CA GLU A 282 11.54 35.70 9.41
C GLU A 282 12.33 34.38 9.43
N VAL A 283 12.16 33.53 8.40
CA VAL A 283 12.92 32.28 8.29
C VAL A 283 14.42 32.54 8.12
N LYS A 284 14.81 33.54 7.33
CA LYS A 284 16.22 33.95 7.24
C LYS A 284 16.76 34.41 8.59
N ALA A 285 16.00 35.21 9.34
CA ALA A 285 16.40 35.67 10.66
C ALA A 285 16.62 34.51 11.64
N LEU A 286 15.85 33.43 11.54
CA LEU A 286 16.07 32.22 12.36
C LEU A 286 17.40 31.52 12.04
N PHE A 287 17.77 31.40 10.76
CA PHE A 287 19.08 30.87 10.38
C PHE A 287 20.21 31.84 10.73
N ASP A 288 20.02 33.15 10.55
CA ASP A 288 20.99 34.18 10.92
C ASP A 288 21.24 34.21 12.43
N ASP A 289 20.20 34.00 13.25
CA ASP A 289 20.30 33.84 14.71
C ASP A 289 21.12 32.59 15.07
N LEU A 290 20.86 31.46 14.42
CA LEU A 290 21.64 30.24 14.62
C LEU A 290 23.11 30.45 14.23
N LYS A 291 23.38 31.08 13.08
CA LYS A 291 24.75 31.44 12.66
C LYS A 291 25.41 32.39 13.65
N THR A 292 24.66 33.30 14.26
CA THR A 292 25.19 34.28 15.22
C THR A 292 25.54 33.64 16.56
N THR A 293 24.68 32.75 17.05
CA THR A 293 24.73 32.15 18.39
C THR A 293 25.57 30.87 18.46
N SER A 294 25.64 30.07 17.38
CA SER A 294 26.39 28.81 17.36
C SER A 294 27.71 28.96 16.60
N PHE A 295 28.83 28.88 17.34
CA PHE A 295 30.16 28.74 16.75
C PHE A 295 30.22 27.54 15.81
N ALA A 296 29.76 26.38 16.28
CA ALA A 296 29.85 25.12 15.57
C ALA A 296 29.09 25.16 14.23
N TYR A 297 27.83 25.63 14.22
CA TYR A 297 27.02 25.69 13.01
C TYR A 297 27.68 26.57 11.93
N ARG A 298 28.08 27.78 12.32
CA ARG A 298 28.75 28.76 11.45
C ARG A 298 30.02 28.20 10.82
N TRP A 299 30.86 27.56 11.62
CA TRP A 299 32.16 27.07 11.14
C TRP A 299 32.05 25.76 10.37
N LEU A 300 31.03 24.93 10.63
CA LEU A 300 30.68 23.78 9.78
C LEU A 300 30.17 24.22 8.40
N GLU A 301 29.35 25.28 8.33
CA GLU A 301 28.92 25.86 7.05
C GLU A 301 30.11 26.45 6.28
N ALA A 302 31.05 27.10 6.97
CA ALA A 302 32.28 27.58 6.33
C ALA A 302 33.19 26.43 5.86
N LEU A 303 33.29 25.36 6.65
CA LEU A 303 34.08 24.18 6.33
C LEU A 303 33.59 23.52 5.04
N ARG A 304 32.27 23.45 4.81
CA ARG A 304 31.70 22.97 3.54
C ARG A 304 32.34 23.64 2.33
N ASP A 305 32.35 24.97 2.33
CA ASP A 305 32.81 25.74 1.17
C ASP A 305 34.32 25.56 0.98
N ALA A 306 35.07 25.48 2.06
CA ALA A 306 36.49 25.13 2.04
C ALA A 306 36.74 23.71 1.49
N LEU A 307 35.89 22.73 1.84
CA LEU A 307 36.01 21.36 1.35
C LEU A 307 35.54 21.20 -0.10
N GLN A 308 34.61 22.03 -0.58
CA GLN A 308 34.06 21.97 -1.95
C GLN A 308 34.86 22.80 -2.96
N HIS A 309 35.30 23.99 -2.57
CA HIS A 309 35.94 24.96 -3.47
C HIS A 309 37.41 25.20 -3.14
N GLY A 310 37.86 24.79 -1.95
CA GLY A 310 39.23 24.91 -1.49
C GLY A 310 40.03 23.62 -1.61
N ASP A 311 41.09 23.57 -0.80
CA ASP A 311 42.09 22.49 -0.76
C ASP A 311 41.61 21.31 0.10
N ILE A 312 42.14 20.12 -0.17
CA ILE A 312 41.94 18.90 0.65
C ILE A 312 42.39 19.08 2.12
N ASN A 313 43.12 20.17 2.39
CA ASN A 313 43.70 20.56 3.68
C ASN A 313 42.77 21.40 4.59
N ALA A 314 41.48 21.59 4.25
CA ALA A 314 40.55 22.34 5.12
C ALA A 314 40.26 21.69 6.48
N PHE A 315 40.64 20.43 6.66
CA PHE A 315 40.61 19.72 7.93
C PHE A 315 41.93 18.99 8.17
N LYS A 316 42.32 18.90 9.44
CA LYS A 316 43.37 18.01 9.91
C LYS A 316 42.74 16.74 10.42
N TRP A 317 43.41 15.63 10.17
CA TRP A 317 43.04 14.36 10.76
C TRP A 317 44.30 13.72 11.32
N SER A 318 44.16 13.08 12.47
CA SER A 318 45.24 12.28 13.03
C SER A 318 44.65 11.00 13.60
N PHE A 319 45.44 9.94 13.57
CA PHE A 319 45.07 8.67 14.18
C PHE A 319 46.14 8.33 15.21
N HIS A 320 45.71 7.98 16.41
CA HIS A 320 46.58 7.54 17.48
C HIS A 320 46.37 6.04 17.67
N VAL A 321 47.44 5.26 17.49
CA VAL A 321 47.43 3.81 17.73
C VAL A 321 48.47 3.54 18.81
N SER A 322 48.01 3.05 19.96
CA SER A 322 48.85 2.67 21.09
C SER A 322 48.68 1.18 21.38
N ILE A 323 49.71 0.55 21.95
CA ILE A 323 49.65 -0.83 22.44
C ILE A 323 48.75 -0.94 23.68
N ASP A 324 48.65 0.14 24.46
CA ASP A 324 47.98 0.18 25.77
C ASP A 324 46.69 1.04 25.79
N ALA A 325 46.24 1.54 24.63
CA ALA A 325 45.01 2.35 24.53
C ALA A 325 44.19 2.01 23.28
N GLU A 326 42.88 2.26 23.35
CA GLU A 326 42.02 2.16 22.17
C GLU A 326 42.47 3.14 21.09
N PRO A 327 42.50 2.72 19.82
CA PRO A 327 42.91 3.60 18.74
C PRO A 327 41.88 4.71 18.53
N GLU A 328 42.38 5.93 18.41
CA GLU A 328 41.57 7.14 18.30
C GLU A 328 41.79 7.76 16.92
N VAL A 329 40.71 8.25 16.29
CA VAL A 329 40.79 9.08 15.09
C VAL A 329 40.21 10.44 15.44
N THR A 330 41.03 11.48 15.34
CA THR A 330 40.62 12.87 15.54
C THR A 330 40.47 13.56 14.19
N VAL A 331 39.41 14.35 14.06
CA VAL A 331 39.10 15.15 12.88
C VAL A 331 38.87 16.58 13.34
N ASN A 332 39.84 17.44 13.05
CA ASN A 332 39.84 18.83 13.51
C ASN A 332 39.77 19.78 12.32
N LEU A 333 39.10 20.91 12.51
CA LEU A 333 39.08 21.99 11.53
C LEU A 333 40.47 22.64 11.47
N ASP A 334 41.08 22.77 10.28
CA ASP A 334 42.38 23.43 10.17
C ASP A 334 42.21 24.94 10.34
N ARG A 335 42.48 25.45 11.54
CA ARG A 335 42.27 26.85 11.87
C ARG A 335 43.09 27.79 10.99
N GLY A 336 44.35 27.47 10.77
CA GLY A 336 45.26 28.28 9.96
C GLY A 336 44.78 28.39 8.52
N PHE A 337 44.44 27.25 7.93
CA PHE A 337 43.87 27.18 6.59
C PHE A 337 42.55 27.96 6.50
N MET A 338 41.63 27.73 7.44
CA MET A 338 40.30 28.35 7.41
C MET A 338 40.37 29.87 7.52
N LEU A 339 41.26 30.41 8.35
CA LEU A 339 41.48 31.86 8.46
C LEU A 339 42.05 32.46 7.15
N GLU A 340 42.95 31.75 6.47
CA GLU A 340 43.48 32.18 5.19
C GLU A 340 42.45 32.09 4.06
N PHE A 341 41.76 30.95 3.96
CA PHE A 341 40.72 30.68 2.96
C PHE A 341 39.60 31.73 3.06
N ILE A 342 39.08 31.95 4.26
CA ILE A 342 38.04 32.95 4.49
C ILE A 342 38.59 34.34 4.27
N GLY A 343 39.82 34.69 4.71
CA GLY A 343 40.39 36.02 4.48
C GLY A 343 40.36 36.47 3.02
N ARG A 344 40.39 35.52 2.06
CA ARG A 344 40.27 35.77 0.63
C ARG A 344 38.81 35.85 0.14
N GLU A 345 37.90 35.05 0.71
CA GLU A 345 36.48 34.94 0.32
C GLU A 345 35.49 35.74 1.20
N ASN A 346 35.94 36.37 2.28
CA ASN A 346 35.12 36.90 3.38
C ASN A 346 34.11 37.98 2.97
N ARG A 347 34.28 38.60 1.80
CA ARG A 347 33.44 39.72 1.35
C ARG A 347 31.95 39.37 1.28
N ASN A 348 31.61 38.09 1.19
CA ASN A 348 30.23 37.61 1.03
C ASN A 348 29.61 36.98 2.30
N LYS A 349 30.34 36.91 3.44
CA LYS A 349 29.89 36.17 4.65
C LYS A 349 30.08 36.98 5.94
N PRO A 350 29.31 38.06 6.16
CA PRO A 350 29.47 38.95 7.31
C PRO A 350 29.17 38.29 8.67
N TRP A 351 28.50 37.15 8.68
CA TRP A 351 28.19 36.36 9.87
C TRP A 351 29.40 35.56 10.41
N LEU A 352 30.52 35.49 9.66
CA LEU A 352 31.74 34.83 10.11
C LEU A 352 32.52 35.68 11.13
N LYS A 353 32.62 35.18 12.37
CA LYS A 353 33.35 35.83 13.45
C LYS A 353 34.79 35.32 13.52
N LEU A 354 35.67 35.93 12.71
CA LEU A 354 37.08 35.49 12.62
C LEU A 354 37.82 35.52 13.96
N ARG A 355 37.54 36.50 14.82
CA ARG A 355 38.19 36.60 16.14
C ARG A 355 37.93 35.37 17.01
N GLU A 356 36.71 34.85 17.00
CA GLU A 356 36.34 33.65 17.78
C GLU A 356 37.20 32.45 17.37
N LEU A 357 37.52 32.29 16.08
CA LEU A 357 38.42 31.23 15.64
C LEU A 357 39.89 31.57 15.94
N GLN A 358 40.33 32.82 15.75
CA GLN A 358 41.72 33.25 16.01
C GLN A 358 42.15 33.06 17.46
N GLU A 359 41.23 33.29 18.40
CA GLU A 359 41.46 33.25 19.85
C GLU A 359 41.49 31.82 20.43
N LEU A 360 41.18 30.78 19.64
CA LEU A 360 41.32 29.40 20.08
C LEU A 360 42.78 28.96 20.12
N ASP A 361 43.15 28.30 21.21
CA ASP A 361 44.49 27.74 21.41
C ASP A 361 44.74 26.55 20.48
N ASP A 362 43.72 25.70 20.27
CA ASP A 362 43.77 24.47 19.48
C ASP A 362 42.81 24.47 18.29
N ASP A 363 43.02 23.53 17.36
CA ASP A 363 42.12 23.29 16.23
C ASP A 363 40.80 22.65 16.73
N PRO A 364 39.62 23.21 16.40
CA PRO A 364 38.34 22.68 16.89
C PRO A 364 38.06 21.25 16.39
N SER A 365 37.58 20.37 17.28
CA SER A 365 37.07 19.04 16.91
C SER A 365 35.79 19.17 16.08
N VAL A 366 35.80 18.62 14.86
CA VAL A 366 34.64 18.62 13.97
C VAL A 366 33.53 17.75 14.56
N LEU A 367 33.87 16.65 15.23
CA LEU A 367 32.89 15.78 15.87
C LEU A 367 32.16 16.48 17.02
N ASP A 368 32.90 17.24 17.85
CA ASP A 368 32.31 18.02 18.95
C ASP A 368 31.41 19.12 18.39
N MET A 369 31.82 19.74 17.28
CA MET A 369 30.98 20.72 16.58
C MET A 369 29.69 20.10 16.05
N ILE A 370 29.74 18.89 15.48
CA ILE A 370 28.55 18.17 15.02
C ILE A 370 27.62 17.86 16.20
N GLN A 371 28.17 17.31 17.29
CA GLN A 371 27.42 17.03 18.52
C GLN A 371 26.80 18.29 19.12
N ALA A 372 27.47 19.43 19.04
CA ALA A 372 26.94 20.71 19.51
C ALA A 372 25.82 21.27 18.62
N VAL A 373 25.78 20.94 17.33
CA VAL A 373 24.75 21.41 16.38
C VAL A 373 23.48 20.57 16.45
N GLN A 374 23.60 19.25 16.58
CA GLN A 374 22.45 18.32 16.61
C GLN A 374 21.29 18.77 17.54
N PRO A 375 21.52 19.12 18.83
CA PRO A 375 20.44 19.53 19.73
C PRO A 375 19.80 20.88 19.36
N LEU A 376 20.43 21.68 18.50
CA LEU A 376 19.90 22.96 18.03
C LEU A 376 18.90 22.79 16.88
N MET A 377 18.94 21.65 16.18
CA MET A 377 18.14 21.42 14.97
C MET A 377 16.64 21.29 15.28
N ALA A 378 16.26 20.50 16.29
CA ALA A 378 14.85 20.33 16.64
C ALA A 378 14.17 21.63 17.14
N PRO A 379 14.78 22.44 18.03
CA PRO A 379 14.25 23.76 18.38
C PRO A 379 14.16 24.72 17.19
N LEU A 380 15.14 24.72 16.28
CA LEU A 380 15.09 25.51 15.05
C LEU A 380 13.90 25.05 14.19
N GLN A 381 13.76 23.76 13.94
CA GLN A 381 12.67 23.19 13.14
C GLN A 381 11.30 23.56 13.71
N LYS A 382 11.11 23.46 15.03
CA LYS A 382 9.87 23.93 15.69
C LYS A 382 9.55 25.40 15.41
N LYS A 383 10.55 26.28 15.35
CA LYS A 383 10.34 27.70 15.00
C LYS A 383 10.03 27.86 13.51
N LEU A 384 10.72 27.11 12.63
CA LEU A 384 10.48 27.11 11.19
C LEU A 384 9.07 26.62 10.84
N ASP A 385 8.62 25.55 11.48
CA ASP A 385 7.30 24.96 11.25
C ASP A 385 6.17 25.92 11.64
N LYS A 386 6.34 26.73 12.69
CA LYS A 386 5.37 27.78 13.05
C LYS A 386 5.18 28.81 11.95
N VAL A 387 6.24 29.12 11.19
CA VAL A 387 6.17 30.05 10.06
C VAL A 387 5.62 29.35 8.81
N LEU A 388 6.08 28.12 8.53
CA LEU A 388 5.75 27.35 7.32
C LEU A 388 4.35 26.73 7.37
N TYR A 389 3.85 26.42 8.57
CA TYR A 389 2.63 25.66 8.84
C TYR A 389 1.84 26.30 10.01
N PRO A 390 1.41 27.57 9.89
CA PRO A 390 0.76 28.30 11.00
C PRO A 390 -0.57 27.66 11.46
N ASN A 391 -1.20 26.84 10.61
CA ASN A 391 -2.45 26.16 10.89
C ASN A 391 -2.28 24.72 11.38
N VAL A 392 -1.04 24.26 11.65
CA VAL A 392 -0.76 22.86 12.03
C VAL A 392 -1.57 22.40 13.26
N ALA A 393 -1.83 23.29 14.22
CA ALA A 393 -2.64 22.97 15.38
C ALA A 393 -4.10 22.66 15.01
N ASN A 394 -4.66 23.38 14.04
CA ASN A 394 -6.00 23.13 13.52
C ASN A 394 -6.03 21.85 12.69
N ASP A 395 -5.03 21.65 11.82
CA ASP A 395 -4.92 20.42 11.02
C ASP A 395 -4.78 19.18 11.93
N ALA A 396 -3.97 19.26 12.99
CA ALA A 396 -3.82 18.18 13.96
C ALA A 396 -5.13 17.91 14.73
N ALA A 397 -5.88 18.97 15.08
CA ALA A 397 -7.20 18.81 15.69
C ALA A 397 -8.20 18.13 14.74
N THR A 398 -8.22 18.51 13.46
CA THR A 398 -9.04 17.88 12.42
C THR A 398 -8.67 16.41 12.21
N VAL A 399 -7.38 16.07 12.18
CA VAL A 399 -6.95 14.66 12.04
C VAL A 399 -7.28 13.86 13.31
N ARG A 400 -7.22 14.45 14.51
CA ARG A 400 -7.71 13.78 15.74
C ARG A 400 -9.22 13.53 15.69
N GLU A 401 -10.00 14.46 15.15
CA GLU A 401 -11.43 14.26 14.92
C GLU A 401 -11.66 13.09 13.96
N LEU A 402 -10.89 13.00 12.87
CA LEU A 402 -10.92 11.86 11.96
C LEU A 402 -10.58 10.55 12.67
N ILE A 403 -9.52 10.50 13.48
CA ILE A 403 -9.13 9.31 14.26
C ILE A 403 -10.28 8.88 15.18
N ALA A 404 -10.98 9.82 15.80
CA ALA A 404 -12.13 9.52 16.65
C ALA A 404 -13.28 8.83 15.89
N ARG A 405 -13.40 9.05 14.56
CA ARG A 405 -14.38 8.33 13.70
C ARG A 405 -14.11 6.82 13.59
N PHE A 406 -12.93 6.36 14.00
CA PHE A 406 -12.58 4.94 14.08
C PHE A 406 -12.87 4.29 15.43
N GLU A 407 -13.41 5.05 16.40
CA GLU A 407 -13.93 4.55 17.68
C GLU A 407 -12.89 3.74 18.51
N GLY A 408 -11.60 4.02 18.33
CA GLY A 408 -10.51 3.31 19.01
C GLY A 408 -10.27 1.88 18.53
N ARG A 409 -10.91 1.46 17.43
CA ARG A 409 -10.73 0.13 16.86
C ARG A 409 -9.34 -0.02 16.24
N GLN A 410 -8.67 -1.13 16.51
CA GLN A 410 -7.33 -1.41 15.98
C GLN A 410 -7.39 -1.92 14.53
N GLY A 411 -6.46 -1.44 13.69
CA GLY A 411 -6.35 -1.85 12.29
C GLY A 411 -5.68 -0.77 11.45
N MET A 412 -5.74 -0.93 10.13
CA MET A 412 -5.31 0.10 9.18
C MET A 412 -6.49 0.99 8.81
N TYR A 413 -6.27 2.30 8.87
CA TYR A 413 -7.32 3.31 8.63
C TYR A 413 -7.28 3.81 7.20
N PHE A 414 -8.44 3.92 6.57
CA PHE A 414 -8.60 4.38 5.20
C PHE A 414 -9.71 5.41 5.10
N LEU A 415 -9.59 6.32 4.13
CA LEU A 415 -10.68 7.14 3.62
C LEU A 415 -11.22 6.52 2.34
N GLN A 416 -12.53 6.29 2.27
CA GLN A 416 -13.20 5.91 1.04
C GLN A 416 -13.32 7.13 0.12
N ASN A 417 -12.98 6.96 -1.16
CA ASN A 417 -13.08 7.99 -2.19
C ASN A 417 -13.58 7.37 -3.50
N GLY A 418 -14.87 7.04 -3.53
CA GLY A 418 -15.53 6.37 -4.65
C GLY A 418 -16.66 5.48 -4.15
N PRO A 419 -17.45 4.85 -5.04
CA PRO A 419 -18.63 4.10 -4.61
C PRO A 419 -18.28 3.03 -3.58
N GLY A 420 -19.20 2.83 -2.63
CA GLY A 420 -19.04 1.95 -1.46
C GLY A 420 -18.91 0.46 -1.78
N PHE A 421 -18.93 -0.33 -0.70
CA PHE A 421 -18.86 -1.78 -0.79
C PHE A 421 -20.15 -2.34 -1.39
N THR A 422 -20.00 -3.21 -2.39
CA THR A 422 -21.11 -4.03 -2.91
C THR A 422 -20.64 -5.46 -3.07
N ARG A 423 -21.57 -6.39 -3.30
CA ARG A 423 -21.21 -7.77 -3.63
C ARG A 423 -20.29 -7.88 -4.87
N ARG A 424 -20.38 -6.92 -5.81
CA ARG A 424 -19.50 -6.83 -6.98
C ARG A 424 -18.21 -6.05 -6.72
N ARG A 425 -18.16 -5.28 -5.64
CA ARG A 425 -17.07 -4.37 -5.29
C ARG A 425 -16.67 -4.54 -3.82
N LEU A 426 -15.91 -5.61 -3.57
CA LEU A 426 -15.44 -5.96 -2.22
C LEU A 426 -14.28 -5.07 -1.74
N ALA A 427 -13.60 -4.36 -2.65
CA ALA A 427 -12.52 -3.42 -2.35
C ALA A 427 -12.78 -2.10 -3.10
N PRO A 428 -13.53 -1.15 -2.51
CA PRO A 428 -13.79 0.14 -3.12
C PRO A 428 -12.52 0.98 -3.20
N GLN A 429 -12.58 2.08 -3.95
CA GLN A 429 -11.46 3.02 -4.01
C GLN A 429 -11.27 3.67 -2.63
N THR A 430 -10.09 3.45 -2.06
CA THR A 430 -9.73 3.96 -0.74
C THR A 430 -8.32 4.52 -0.74
N MET A 431 -8.08 5.52 0.11
CA MET A 431 -6.76 6.05 0.41
C MET A 431 -6.33 5.63 1.82
N PRO A 432 -5.16 4.99 1.99
CA PRO A 432 -4.64 4.68 3.32
C PRO A 432 -4.22 5.97 4.06
N LEU A 433 -4.56 6.04 5.34
CA LEU A 433 -4.07 7.10 6.23
C LEU A 433 -2.71 6.70 6.80
N ALA A 434 -1.67 7.47 6.47
CA ALA A 434 -0.30 7.19 6.91
C ALA A 434 -0.18 7.18 8.46
N PRO A 435 0.30 6.08 9.09
CA PRO A 435 0.39 5.98 10.55
C PRO A 435 1.19 7.10 11.22
N ARG A 436 2.26 7.58 10.58
CA ARG A 436 3.07 8.70 11.10
C ARG A 436 2.29 10.00 11.24
N VAL A 437 1.34 10.26 10.34
CA VAL A 437 0.48 11.45 10.37
C VAL A 437 -0.53 11.32 11.50
N LEU A 438 -1.11 10.13 11.66
CA LEU A 438 -2.06 9.84 12.75
C LEU A 438 -1.37 10.01 14.11
N HIS A 439 -0.18 9.42 14.27
CA HIS A 439 0.62 9.54 15.48
C HIS A 439 0.99 11.00 15.79
N PHE A 440 1.47 11.74 14.78
CA PHE A 440 1.78 13.16 14.94
C PHE A 440 0.57 13.93 15.47
N ALA A 441 -0.61 13.74 14.88
CA ALA A 441 -1.82 14.43 15.31
C ALA A 441 -2.24 14.08 16.74
N GLU A 442 -2.12 12.82 17.16
CA GLU A 442 -2.40 12.38 18.53
C GLU A 442 -1.44 12.99 19.56
N THR A 443 -0.15 13.08 19.24
CA THR A 443 0.88 13.59 20.15
C THR A 443 1.12 15.10 20.05
N TYR A 444 0.45 15.80 19.13
CA TYR A 444 0.67 17.22 18.90
C TYR A 444 0.20 18.08 20.08
N GLU A 445 1.14 18.74 20.75
CA GLU A 445 0.92 19.77 21.77
C GLU A 445 1.07 21.19 21.15
N PRO A 446 0.11 22.11 21.38
CA PRO A 446 0.11 23.46 20.79
C PRO A 446 1.30 24.37 21.15
#